data_AF-A0A975CY45-F1
#
_entry.id   AF-A0A975CY45-F1
#
_cell.length_a   1.000
_cell.length_b   1.000
_cell.length_c   1.000
_cell.angle_alpha   90.00
_cell.angle_beta   90.00
_cell.angle_gamma   90.00
#
_symmetry.space_group_name_H-M   'P 1'
#
loop_
_entity.id
_entity.type
_entity.pdbx_description
1 polymer ?
#
loop_
_entity_poly.entity_id
_entity_poly.type
_entity_poly.pdbx_seq_one_letter_code
_entity_poly.pdbx_strand_id
1 'polypeptide(L)'
;MNVLLFWLKCRDQQLDDGPLAGQTGEKVFRNKAKQAEFRWPHQAQCVKNALDRLWALERTDSPDPDALCNLSGEMLGACFVPKPDDMWASGLRAVGEGLGRFVYWMDAWEDYDQDIRAGRFNPLKQYHDHEDYDEFARNTLELLIADATEAFEILPLEEDLDLLRNILYSGIWQRYVLKIEKKYGKEAFLLDE
;
A
#
# COMPACT_ATOMS: atom_id res chain seq x y z
N MET A 1 -11.00 3.87 -10.32
CA MET A 1 -10.42 2.83 -9.44
C MET A 1 -10.58 3.15 -7.96
N ASN A 2 -10.26 4.34 -7.46
CA ASN A 2 -10.33 4.66 -6.02
C ASN A 2 -11.67 4.33 -5.34
N VAL A 3 -12.81 4.60 -5.99
CA VAL A 3 -14.14 4.23 -5.46
C VAL A 3 -14.33 2.72 -5.33
N LEU A 4 -13.77 1.94 -6.26
CA LEU A 4 -13.80 0.48 -6.18
C LEU A 4 -12.93 -0.02 -5.03
N LEU A 5 -11.69 0.48 -4.93
CA LEU A 5 -10.77 0.12 -3.84
C LEU A 5 -11.36 0.46 -2.47
N PHE A 6 -11.91 1.66 -2.31
CA PHE A 6 -12.58 2.07 -1.07
C PHE A 6 -13.77 1.18 -0.74
N TRP A 7 -14.60 0.85 -1.74
CA TRP A 7 -15.74 -0.04 -1.54
C TRP A 7 -15.30 -1.46 -1.14
N LEU A 8 -14.24 -1.99 -1.74
CA LEU A 8 -13.65 -3.28 -1.36
C LEU A 8 -13.12 -3.25 0.08
N LYS A 9 -12.40 -2.19 0.47
CA LYS A 9 -11.95 -1.99 1.86
C LYS A 9 -13.11 -1.94 2.87
N CYS A 10 -14.20 -1.23 2.55
CA CYS A 10 -15.38 -1.20 3.42
C CYS A 10 -16.05 -2.57 3.56
N ARG A 11 -16.06 -3.35 2.47
CA ARG A 11 -16.61 -4.71 2.49
C ARG A 11 -15.76 -5.65 3.34
N ASP A 12 -14.45 -5.47 3.34
CA ASP A 12 -13.50 -6.22 4.17
C ASP A 12 -13.71 -5.95 5.67
N GLN A 13 -13.72 -4.67 6.06
CA GLN A 13 -13.96 -4.26 7.44
C GLN A 13 -15.30 -4.76 8.02
N GLN A 14 -16.32 -4.96 7.17
CA GLN A 14 -17.58 -5.57 7.61
C GLN A 14 -17.47 -7.08 7.90
N LEU A 15 -16.60 -7.79 7.19
CA LEU A 15 -16.35 -9.22 7.41
C LEU A 15 -15.55 -9.45 8.69
N ASP A 16 -14.64 -8.52 9.03
CA ASP A 16 -13.73 -8.67 10.18
C ASP A 16 -14.22 -7.99 11.48
N ASP A 17 -14.72 -6.74 11.43
CA ASP A 17 -15.10 -5.95 12.62
C ASP A 17 -16.62 -5.90 12.88
N GLY A 18 -17.40 -6.55 12.02
CA GLY A 18 -18.86 -6.67 12.13
C GLY A 18 -19.67 -5.52 11.51
N PRO A 19 -21.01 -5.66 11.46
CA PRO A 19 -21.87 -4.87 10.58
C PRO A 19 -21.85 -3.35 10.82
N LEU A 20 -21.54 -2.87 12.01
CA LEU A 20 -21.80 -1.47 12.40
C LEU A 20 -20.74 -0.47 11.90
N ALA A 21 -19.51 -0.91 11.63
CA ALA A 21 -18.40 -0.02 11.25
C ALA A 21 -18.38 0.35 9.76
N GLY A 22 -18.84 -0.54 8.87
CA GLY A 22 -18.76 -0.35 7.40
C GLY A 22 -20.08 -0.17 6.64
N GLN A 23 -21.24 -0.27 7.31
CA GLN A 23 -22.55 -0.38 6.64
C GLN A 23 -22.96 0.85 5.80
N THR A 24 -22.60 2.04 6.25
CA THR A 24 -23.00 3.29 5.59
C THR A 24 -22.18 3.56 4.33
N GLY A 25 -20.85 3.34 4.40
CA GLY A 25 -19.96 3.55 3.25
C GLY A 25 -20.22 2.55 2.12
N GLU A 26 -20.36 1.27 2.45
CA GLU A 26 -20.54 0.21 1.47
C GLU A 26 -21.81 0.40 0.62
N LYS A 27 -22.95 0.73 1.24
CA LYS A 27 -24.22 1.00 0.54
C LYS A 27 -24.15 2.24 -0.35
N VAL A 28 -23.49 3.30 0.12
CA VAL A 28 -23.37 4.58 -0.61
C VAL A 28 -22.51 4.40 -1.86
N PHE A 29 -21.41 3.64 -1.77
CA PHE A 29 -20.46 3.52 -2.88
C PHE A 29 -20.70 2.32 -3.79
N ARG A 30 -21.54 1.36 -3.42
CA ARG A 30 -21.84 0.15 -4.21
C ARG A 30 -22.13 0.43 -5.69
N ASN A 31 -23.03 1.38 -5.98
CA ASN A 31 -23.41 1.67 -7.36
C ASN A 31 -22.25 2.29 -8.16
N LYS A 32 -21.46 3.17 -7.53
CA LYS A 32 -20.28 3.78 -8.16
C LYS A 32 -19.14 2.77 -8.33
N ALA A 33 -18.98 1.84 -7.40
CA ALA A 33 -18.03 0.73 -7.50
C ALA A 33 -18.40 -0.17 -8.69
N LYS A 34 -19.67 -0.57 -8.83
CA LYS A 34 -20.16 -1.32 -10.01
C LYS A 34 -19.91 -0.59 -11.33
N GLN A 35 -20.10 0.73 -11.38
CA GLN A 35 -19.77 1.53 -12.56
C GLN A 35 -18.26 1.53 -12.85
N ALA A 36 -17.42 1.60 -11.82
CA ALA A 36 -15.97 1.52 -11.97
C ALA A 36 -15.53 0.13 -12.48
N GLU A 37 -16.12 -0.95 -11.98
CA GLU A 37 -15.88 -2.31 -12.48
C GLU A 37 -16.29 -2.47 -13.94
N PHE A 38 -17.46 -1.94 -14.32
CA PHE A 38 -17.91 -1.98 -15.71
C PHE A 38 -16.97 -1.20 -16.65
N ARG A 39 -16.45 -0.06 -16.17
CA ARG A 39 -15.53 0.80 -16.95
C ARG A 39 -14.12 0.22 -17.05
N TRP A 40 -13.66 -0.48 -16.02
CA TRP A 40 -12.29 -1.00 -15.89
C TRP A 40 -12.31 -2.49 -15.49
N PRO A 41 -12.87 -3.38 -16.33
CA PRO A 41 -13.14 -4.76 -15.96
C PRO A 41 -11.86 -5.56 -15.70
N HIS A 42 -10.82 -5.33 -16.51
CA HIS A 42 -9.53 -6.00 -16.33
C HIS A 42 -8.88 -5.60 -15.00
N GLN A 43 -8.75 -4.30 -14.74
CA GLN A 43 -8.15 -3.79 -13.51
C GLN A 43 -8.95 -4.23 -12.28
N ALA A 44 -10.29 -4.19 -12.36
CA ALA A 44 -11.14 -4.67 -11.30
C ALA A 44 -10.94 -6.17 -11.01
N GLN A 45 -10.77 -7.00 -12.05
CA GLN A 45 -10.51 -8.42 -11.87
C GLN A 45 -9.13 -8.67 -11.24
N CYS A 46 -8.08 -7.99 -11.71
CA CYS A 46 -6.74 -8.09 -11.12
C CYS A 46 -6.76 -7.71 -9.63
N VAL A 47 -7.37 -6.57 -9.29
CA VAL A 47 -7.51 -6.12 -7.89
C VAL A 47 -8.24 -7.15 -7.04
N LYS A 48 -9.39 -7.66 -7.50
CA LYS A 48 -10.15 -8.68 -6.75
C LYS A 48 -9.36 -9.96 -6.54
N ASN A 49 -8.69 -10.46 -7.59
CA ASN A 49 -7.89 -11.68 -7.51
C ASN A 49 -6.72 -11.55 -6.53
N ALA A 50 -5.99 -10.43 -6.60
CA ALA A 50 -4.87 -10.18 -5.71
C ALA A 50 -5.35 -9.99 -4.26
N LEU A 51 -6.49 -9.33 -4.04
CA LEU A 51 -7.10 -9.18 -2.72
C LEU A 51 -7.57 -10.53 -2.14
N ASP A 52 -8.25 -11.37 -2.93
CA ASP A 52 -8.66 -12.71 -2.51
C ASP A 52 -7.46 -13.59 -2.11
N ARG A 53 -6.34 -13.48 -2.85
CA ARG A 53 -5.08 -14.17 -2.54
C ARG A 53 -4.42 -13.61 -1.28
N LEU A 54 -4.46 -12.29 -1.08
CA LEU A 54 -3.88 -11.61 0.08
C LEU A 54 -4.59 -12.09 1.34
N TRP A 55 -5.92 -12.05 1.36
CA TRP A 55 -6.73 -12.54 2.47
C TRP A 55 -6.61 -14.04 2.74
N ALA A 56 -6.38 -14.85 1.69
CA ALA A 56 -6.13 -16.27 1.87
C ALA A 56 -4.77 -16.49 2.55
N LEU A 57 -3.76 -15.71 2.17
CA LEU A 57 -2.42 -15.80 2.72
C LEU A 57 -2.37 -15.31 4.17
N GLU A 58 -3.02 -14.19 4.50
CA GLU A 58 -3.07 -13.65 5.88
C GLU A 58 -3.69 -14.61 6.91
N ARG A 59 -4.52 -15.55 6.46
CA ARG A 59 -5.13 -16.59 7.31
C ARG A 59 -4.27 -17.83 7.51
N THR A 60 -3.10 -17.90 6.89
CA THR A 60 -2.13 -18.97 7.14
C THR A 60 -1.37 -18.71 8.45
N ASP A 61 -0.77 -19.74 9.04
CA ASP A 61 -0.11 -19.61 10.35
C ASP A 61 1.16 -18.73 10.31
N SER A 62 1.84 -18.67 9.17
CA SER A 62 3.11 -17.95 9.00
C SER A 62 3.25 -17.44 7.56
N PRO A 63 2.43 -16.46 7.14
CA PRO A 63 2.52 -15.90 5.80
C PRO A 63 3.86 -15.20 5.59
N ASP A 64 4.37 -15.29 4.36
CA ASP A 64 5.55 -14.55 3.92
C ASP A 64 5.18 -13.06 3.73
N PRO A 65 5.79 -12.13 4.48
CA PRO A 65 5.53 -10.69 4.36
C PRO A 65 5.82 -10.14 2.96
N ASP A 66 6.82 -10.66 2.26
CA ASP A 66 7.15 -10.21 0.91
C ASP A 66 6.05 -10.63 -0.07
N ALA A 67 5.50 -11.83 0.09
CA ALA A 67 4.38 -12.29 -0.72
C ALA A 67 3.12 -11.44 -0.51
N LEU A 68 2.84 -11.02 0.73
CA LEU A 68 1.74 -10.09 1.03
C LEU A 68 1.97 -8.71 0.39
N CYS A 69 3.17 -8.15 0.53
CA CYS A 69 3.56 -6.90 -0.12
C CYS A 69 3.41 -6.98 -1.64
N ASN A 70 3.87 -8.08 -2.24
CA ASN A 70 3.79 -8.31 -3.69
C ASN A 70 2.35 -8.36 -4.19
N LEU A 71 1.42 -8.93 -3.42
CA LEU A 71 -0.01 -8.91 -3.76
C LEU A 71 -0.60 -7.49 -3.71
N SER A 72 -0.18 -6.68 -2.74
CA SER A 72 -0.52 -5.24 -2.73
C SER A 72 0.06 -4.49 -3.94
N GLY A 73 1.31 -4.79 -4.29
CA GLY A 73 1.94 -4.32 -5.52
C GLY A 73 1.13 -4.69 -6.76
N GLU A 74 0.74 -5.97 -6.91
CA GLU A 74 -0.07 -6.46 -8.04
C GLU A 74 -1.39 -5.68 -8.17
N MET A 75 -2.08 -5.40 -7.05
CA MET A 75 -3.32 -4.61 -7.03
C MET A 75 -3.12 -3.18 -7.57
N LEU A 76 -2.11 -2.48 -7.04
CA LEU A 76 -1.89 -1.07 -7.39
C LEU A 76 -1.26 -0.94 -8.77
N GLY A 77 -0.35 -1.84 -9.15
CA GLY A 77 0.20 -1.97 -10.49
C GLY A 77 -0.87 -2.13 -11.56
N ALA A 78 -1.88 -2.97 -11.31
CA ALA A 78 -3.01 -3.09 -12.23
C ALA A 78 -3.80 -1.78 -12.35
N CYS A 79 -3.96 -1.02 -11.26
CA CYS A 79 -4.66 0.26 -11.28
C CYS A 79 -3.93 1.35 -12.08
N PHE A 80 -2.60 1.29 -12.14
CA PHE A 80 -1.76 2.27 -12.85
C PHE A 80 -1.74 2.08 -14.37
N VAL A 81 -2.19 0.94 -14.88
CA VAL A 81 -2.19 0.63 -16.31
C VAL A 81 -3.59 0.81 -16.90
N PRO A 82 -3.94 1.99 -17.45
CA PRO A 82 -5.24 2.20 -18.10
C PRO A 82 -5.34 1.44 -19.43
N LYS A 83 -4.22 1.27 -20.14
CA LYS A 83 -4.14 0.62 -21.45
C LYS A 83 -3.01 -0.41 -21.44
N PRO A 84 -3.31 -1.72 -21.38
CA PRO A 84 -2.28 -2.77 -21.32
C PRO A 84 -1.34 -2.82 -22.52
N ASP A 85 -1.81 -2.42 -23.69
CA ASP A 85 -1.05 -2.45 -24.95
C ASP A 85 -0.24 -1.16 -25.21
N ASP A 86 -0.22 -0.23 -24.26
CA ASP A 86 0.55 1.01 -24.35
C ASP A 86 2.04 0.75 -24.09
N MET A 87 2.92 1.46 -24.79
CA MET A 87 4.37 1.30 -24.63
C MET A 87 4.88 1.64 -23.22
N TRP A 88 4.14 2.46 -22.46
CA TRP A 88 4.45 2.84 -21.08
C TRP A 88 3.79 1.94 -20.04
N ALA A 89 3.00 0.95 -20.46
CA ALA A 89 2.25 0.09 -19.55
C ALA A 89 3.17 -0.64 -18.55
N SER A 90 4.35 -1.07 -18.98
CA SER A 90 5.33 -1.72 -18.09
C SER A 90 5.89 -0.75 -17.05
N GLY A 91 6.28 0.46 -17.45
CA GLY A 91 6.78 1.49 -16.53
C GLY A 91 5.72 1.93 -15.54
N LEU A 92 4.50 2.22 -16.01
CA LEU A 92 3.37 2.57 -15.15
C LEU A 92 3.04 1.44 -14.16
N ARG A 93 3.08 0.19 -14.62
CA ARG A 93 2.87 -0.97 -13.74
C ARG A 93 3.94 -1.04 -12.66
N ALA A 94 5.22 -0.90 -13.01
CA ALA A 94 6.33 -0.97 -12.06
C ALA A 94 6.22 0.14 -10.99
N VAL A 95 5.85 1.37 -11.38
CA VAL A 95 5.55 2.45 -10.43
C VAL A 95 4.43 2.03 -9.46
N GLY A 96 3.31 1.54 -10.00
CA GLY A 96 2.18 1.10 -9.18
C GLY A 96 2.52 -0.08 -8.27
N GLU A 97 3.31 -1.04 -8.74
CA GLU A 97 3.75 -2.20 -7.96
C GLU A 97 4.66 -1.79 -6.81
N GLY A 98 5.67 -0.96 -7.06
CA GLY A 98 6.56 -0.45 -6.03
C GLY A 98 5.81 0.37 -4.97
N LEU A 99 4.91 1.26 -5.41
CA LEU A 99 4.05 2.01 -4.48
C LEU A 99 3.11 1.10 -3.68
N GLY A 100 2.58 0.04 -4.28
CA GLY A 100 1.69 -0.89 -3.60
C GLY A 100 2.41 -1.67 -2.50
N ARG A 101 3.64 -2.10 -2.77
CA ARG A 101 4.52 -2.72 -1.76
C ARG A 101 4.85 -1.73 -0.64
N PHE A 102 5.27 -0.52 -0.99
CA PHE A 102 5.59 0.54 -0.02
C PHE A 102 4.41 0.84 0.91
N VAL A 103 3.22 1.05 0.35
CA VAL A 103 2.01 1.37 1.14
C VAL A 103 1.65 0.24 2.09
N TYR A 104 1.71 -1.02 1.65
CA TYR A 104 1.40 -2.16 2.51
C TYR A 104 2.38 -2.26 3.69
N TRP A 105 3.69 -2.15 3.40
CA TRP A 105 4.71 -2.21 4.46
C TRP A 105 4.60 -1.03 5.43
N MET A 106 4.38 0.19 4.92
CA MET A 106 4.20 1.39 5.73
C MET A 106 2.97 1.27 6.65
N ASP A 107 1.85 0.77 6.14
CA ASP A 107 0.60 0.56 6.91
C ASP A 107 0.84 -0.46 8.03
N ALA A 108 1.43 -1.61 7.71
CA ALA A 108 1.78 -2.62 8.70
C ALA A 108 2.76 -2.09 9.77
N TRP A 109 3.73 -1.27 9.38
CA TRP A 109 4.66 -0.64 10.31
C TRP A 109 3.98 0.43 11.16
N GLU A 110 3.11 1.26 10.58
CA GLU A 110 2.38 2.33 11.27
C GLU A 110 1.40 1.76 12.31
N ASP A 111 0.66 0.70 11.96
CA ASP A 111 -0.39 0.13 12.79
C ASP A 111 0.09 -0.99 13.73
N TYR A 112 1.38 -1.36 13.67
CA TYR A 112 1.98 -2.44 14.48
C TYR A 112 1.51 -2.49 15.94
N ASP A 113 1.73 -1.42 16.71
CA ASP A 113 1.38 -1.37 18.13
C ASP A 113 -0.12 -1.56 18.36
N GLN A 114 -0.95 -1.04 17.45
CA GLN A 114 -2.39 -1.14 17.54
C GLN A 114 -2.86 -2.56 17.22
N ASP A 115 -2.31 -3.18 16.17
CA ASP A 115 -2.65 -4.54 15.76
C ASP A 115 -2.30 -5.56 16.84
N ILE A 116 -1.10 -5.46 17.41
CA ILE A 116 -0.68 -6.37 18.49
C ILE A 116 -1.57 -6.21 19.72
N ARG A 117 -1.93 -4.98 20.11
CA ARG A 117 -2.83 -4.73 21.25
C ARG A 117 -4.26 -5.24 21.00
N ALA A 118 -4.72 -5.16 19.75
CA ALA A 118 -6.04 -5.63 19.35
C ALA A 118 -6.08 -7.14 19.08
N GLY A 119 -4.94 -7.84 19.13
CA GLY A 119 -4.84 -9.25 18.76
C GLY A 119 -5.06 -9.52 17.27
N ARG A 120 -4.87 -8.51 16.42
CA ARG A 120 -4.96 -8.63 14.96
C ARG A 120 -3.66 -9.17 14.38
N PHE A 121 -3.75 -9.71 13.18
CA PHE A 121 -2.59 -10.10 12.40
C PHE A 121 -1.78 -8.86 12.00
N ASN A 122 -0.45 -8.96 12.08
CA ASN A 122 0.46 -7.97 11.51
C ASN A 122 1.69 -8.70 10.93
N PRO A 123 2.05 -8.48 9.65
CA PRO A 123 3.10 -9.22 8.97
C PRO A 123 4.51 -8.93 9.54
N LEU A 124 4.68 -7.83 10.27
CA LEU A 124 5.98 -7.42 10.82
C LEU A 124 6.27 -7.99 12.22
N LYS A 125 5.32 -8.74 12.79
CA LYS A 125 5.44 -9.32 14.14
C LYS A 125 6.72 -10.12 14.36
N GLN A 126 7.16 -10.88 13.36
CA GLN A 126 8.38 -11.69 13.46
C GLN A 126 9.67 -10.87 13.48
N TYR A 127 9.65 -9.63 12.98
CA TYR A 127 10.83 -8.76 12.92
C TYR A 127 10.92 -7.82 14.12
N HIS A 128 9.81 -7.55 14.80
CA HIS A 128 9.75 -6.51 15.84
C HIS A 128 10.60 -6.79 17.08
N ASP A 129 10.90 -8.07 17.37
CA ASP A 129 11.72 -8.43 18.53
C ASP A 129 13.23 -8.19 18.30
N HIS A 130 13.64 -7.77 17.10
CA HIS A 130 15.01 -7.41 16.78
C HIS A 130 15.35 -5.97 17.22
N GLU A 131 16.54 -5.78 17.79
CA GLU A 131 17.00 -4.47 18.28
C GLU A 131 17.11 -3.40 17.17
N ASP A 132 17.33 -3.83 15.93
CA ASP A 132 17.46 -3.01 14.73
C ASP A 132 16.16 -2.86 13.93
N TYR A 133 15.00 -3.21 14.51
CA TYR A 133 13.71 -3.22 13.80
C TYR A 133 13.37 -1.90 13.08
N ASP A 134 13.60 -0.74 13.71
CA ASP A 134 13.27 0.55 13.09
C ASP A 134 14.21 0.89 11.92
N GLU A 135 15.48 0.49 12.00
CA GLU A 135 16.46 0.64 10.92
C GLU A 135 16.12 -0.31 9.77
N PHE A 136 15.79 -1.56 10.09
CA PHE A 136 15.30 -2.55 9.13
C PHE A 136 14.04 -2.03 8.41
N ALA A 137 13.09 -1.47 9.13
CA ALA A 137 11.87 -0.90 8.56
C ALA A 137 12.19 0.29 7.63
N ARG A 138 13.09 1.20 8.05
CA ARG A 138 13.56 2.32 7.22
C ARG A 138 14.18 1.82 5.91
N ASN A 139 15.17 0.94 6.01
CA ASN A 139 15.90 0.40 4.87
C ASN A 139 14.96 -0.33 3.89
N THR A 140 13.98 -1.05 4.42
CA THR A 140 12.97 -1.74 3.61
C THR A 140 12.07 -0.73 2.88
N LEU A 141 11.57 0.30 3.56
CA LEU A 141 10.77 1.35 2.94
C LEU A 141 11.56 2.13 1.89
N GLU A 142 12.85 2.41 2.14
CA GLU A 142 13.76 3.07 1.18
C GLU A 142 13.94 2.22 -0.08
N LEU A 143 14.15 0.90 0.07
CA LEU A 143 14.23 -0.03 -1.04
C LEU A 143 12.93 -0.07 -1.86
N LEU A 144 11.78 -0.17 -1.19
CA LEU A 144 10.48 -0.28 -1.86
C LEU A 144 10.12 1.01 -2.62
N ILE A 145 10.46 2.18 -2.09
CA ILE A 145 10.26 3.42 -2.85
C ILE A 145 11.28 3.60 -3.97
N ALA A 146 12.52 3.12 -3.80
CA ALA A 146 13.53 3.15 -4.85
C ALA A 146 13.03 2.43 -6.12
N ASP A 147 12.46 1.22 -5.97
CA ASP A 147 11.83 0.49 -7.08
C ASP A 147 10.78 1.32 -7.85
N ALA A 148 9.92 2.02 -7.10
CA ALA A 148 8.85 2.83 -7.70
C ALA A 148 9.40 4.08 -8.39
N THR A 149 10.37 4.74 -7.76
CA THR A 149 10.97 5.98 -8.27
C THR A 149 11.88 5.73 -9.47
N GLU A 150 12.60 4.61 -9.52
CA GLU A 150 13.40 4.22 -10.69
C GLU A 150 12.51 4.09 -11.93
N ALA A 151 11.39 3.36 -11.81
CA ALA A 151 10.43 3.23 -12.89
C ALA A 151 9.78 4.58 -13.27
N PHE A 152 9.51 5.43 -12.27
CA PHE A 152 8.90 6.74 -12.47
C PHE A 152 9.82 7.69 -13.27
N GLU A 153 11.11 7.73 -12.95
CA GLU A 153 12.07 8.64 -13.60
C GLU A 153 12.36 8.28 -15.07
N ILE A 154 11.98 7.07 -15.51
CA ILE A 154 12.10 6.63 -16.91
C ILE A 154 10.88 7.08 -17.74
N LEU A 155 9.75 7.40 -17.11
CA LEU A 155 8.53 7.82 -17.82
C LEU A 155 8.70 9.25 -18.40
N PRO A 156 8.21 9.51 -19.62
CA PRO A 156 8.33 10.81 -20.28
C PRO A 156 7.27 11.79 -19.74
N LEU A 157 7.34 12.11 -18.46
CA LEU A 157 6.38 13.00 -17.79
C LEU A 157 6.79 14.46 -17.99
N GLU A 158 5.88 15.27 -18.51
CA GLU A 158 6.10 16.72 -18.71
C GLU A 158 5.27 17.59 -17.77
N GLU A 159 4.04 17.15 -17.45
CA GLU A 159 3.12 17.87 -16.58
C GLU A 159 3.29 17.44 -15.11
N ASP A 160 3.26 18.43 -14.20
CA ASP A 160 3.28 18.24 -12.74
C ASP A 160 4.47 17.40 -12.21
N LEU A 161 5.57 17.29 -12.98
CA LEU A 161 6.73 16.47 -12.61
C LEU A 161 7.29 16.82 -11.23
N ASP A 162 7.45 18.10 -10.93
CA ASP A 162 7.96 18.56 -9.63
C ASP A 162 7.01 18.21 -8.48
N LEU A 163 5.70 18.27 -8.72
CA LEU A 163 4.70 17.85 -7.73
C LEU A 163 4.76 16.34 -7.48
N LEU A 164 4.85 15.54 -8.54
CA LEU A 164 4.96 14.09 -8.45
C LEU A 164 6.24 13.67 -7.73
N ARG A 165 7.38 14.30 -8.05
CA ARG A 165 8.64 14.13 -7.32
C ARG A 165 8.51 14.50 -5.85
N ASN A 166 7.91 15.64 -5.53
CA ASN A 166 7.69 16.03 -4.14
C ASN A 166 6.83 15.01 -3.37
N ILE A 167 5.83 14.42 -4.02
CA ILE A 167 5.03 13.34 -3.42
C ILE A 167 5.91 12.12 -3.14
N LEU A 168 6.65 11.63 -4.14
CA LEU A 168 7.43 10.39 -4.06
C LEU A 168 8.66 10.49 -3.14
N TYR A 169 9.37 11.62 -3.16
CA TYR A 169 10.61 11.79 -2.43
C TYR A 169 10.44 12.40 -1.03
N SER A 170 9.29 13.02 -0.73
CA SER A 170 9.09 13.69 0.57
C SER A 170 7.70 13.46 1.16
N GLY A 171 6.65 13.58 0.34
CA GLY A 171 5.26 13.52 0.81
C GLY A 171 4.89 12.20 1.48
N ILE A 172 5.26 11.07 0.86
CA ILE A 172 4.93 9.74 1.39
C ILE A 172 5.65 9.41 2.70
N TRP A 173 6.77 10.08 2.99
CA TRP A 173 7.58 9.86 4.20
C TRP A 173 7.04 10.60 5.42
N GLN A 174 6.07 11.51 5.26
CA GLN A 174 5.55 12.32 6.36
C GLN A 174 5.02 11.50 7.54
N ARG A 175 4.31 10.40 7.26
CA ARG A 175 3.77 9.52 8.31
C ARG A 175 4.88 8.82 9.09
N TYR A 176 5.90 8.34 8.38
CA TYR A 176 7.09 7.75 8.98
C TYR A 176 7.81 8.74 9.90
N VAL A 177 8.13 9.93 9.39
CA VAL A 177 8.81 10.99 10.14
C VAL A 177 8.04 11.32 11.42
N LEU A 178 6.73 11.56 11.30
CA LEU A 178 5.88 11.89 12.46
C LEU A 178 5.84 10.77 13.50
N LYS A 179 5.90 9.50 13.10
CA LYS A 179 5.90 8.36 14.04
C LYS A 179 7.25 8.21 14.73
N ILE A 180 8.38 8.36 14.00
CA ILE A 180 9.73 8.35 14.59
C ILE A 180 9.91 9.52 15.55
N GLU A 181 9.52 10.75 15.18
CA GLU A 181 9.61 11.92 16.05
C GLU A 181 8.83 11.73 17.37
N LYS A 182 7.67 11.06 17.32
CA LYS A 182 6.91 10.73 18.53
C LYS A 182 7.60 9.69 19.40
N LYS A 183 8.33 8.75 18.81
CA LYS A 183 9.01 7.64 19.51
C LYS A 183 10.33 8.08 20.14
N TYR A 184 11.12 8.90 19.42
CA TYR A 184 12.49 9.24 19.78
C TYR A 184 12.75 10.73 20.01
N GLY A 185 11.77 11.61 19.75
CA GLY A 185 11.95 13.05 19.77
C GLY A 185 12.51 13.61 18.46
N LYS A 186 12.54 14.94 18.32
CA LYS A 186 12.96 15.64 17.09
C LYS A 186 14.43 15.44 16.71
N GLU A 187 15.26 15.00 17.66
CA GLU A 187 16.70 14.84 17.46
C GLU A 187 17.06 13.56 16.68
N ALA A 188 16.09 12.65 16.47
CA ALA A 188 16.32 11.38 15.76
C ALA A 188 16.69 11.54 14.28
N PHE A 189 16.44 12.70 13.67
CA PHE A 189 16.79 13.00 12.27
C PHE A 189 18.05 13.86 12.12
N LEU A 190 18.68 14.31 13.22
CA LEU A 190 19.85 15.21 13.18
C LEU A 190 21.20 14.47 13.01
N LEU A 191 21.19 13.18 12.69
CA LEU A 191 22.41 12.37 12.55
C LEU A 191 22.76 12.00 11.10
N ASP A 192 21.94 12.40 10.12
CA ASP A 192 22.17 12.11 8.68
C ASP A 192 22.22 13.40 7.82
N GLU A 193 22.85 14.48 8.29
CA GLU A 193 23.30 15.62 7.44
C GLU A 193 24.83 15.71 7.37
#